data_AF-C1MV60-F1
#
_entry.id   AF-C1MV60-F1
#
_cell.length_a   1.000
_cell.length_b   1.000
_cell.length_c   1.000
_cell.angle_alpha   90.00
_cell.angle_beta   90.00
_cell.angle_gamma   90.00
#
_symmetry.space_group_name_H-M   'P 1'
#
loop_
_entity.id
_entity.type
_entity.pdbx_description
1 polymer ?
#
loop_
_entity_poly.entity_id
_entity_poly.type
_entity_poly.pdbx_seq_one_letter_code
_entity_poly.pdbx_strand_id
1 'polypeptide(L)'
;QFDLRLYVLLLGADDFPAFLSKEGLARFCTVKYAPPSSKTLAEVRGYLTNYALNKGADEFVRSDDVHASEGSKRSLASLMTELARKGHDVDALWTRLERLVDRTIGAMRHAVRDAAVANRAHPEMCFQVLGFDVMLDENLKPYLLEVNSSPSLAID
;
A
#
# COMPACT_ATOMS: atom_id res chain seq x y z
N GLN A 1 2.47 -10.75 -9.53
CA GLN A 1 2.87 -10.18 -8.23
C GLN A 1 2.13 -8.86 -8.06
N PHE A 2 1.86 -8.44 -6.83
CA PHE A 2 1.24 -7.14 -6.54
C PHE A 2 1.75 -6.60 -5.21
N ASP A 3 1.57 -5.31 -5.02
CA ASP A 3 1.68 -4.66 -3.71
C ASP A 3 0.35 -3.97 -3.36
N LEU A 4 0.21 -3.63 -2.08
CA LEU A 4 -0.88 -2.84 -1.54
C LEU A 4 -0.41 -1.44 -1.20
N ARG A 5 -1.10 -0.43 -1.72
CA ARG A 5 -1.09 0.94 -1.21
C ARG A 5 -2.21 1.08 -0.17
N LEU A 6 -1.82 1.22 1.09
CA LEU A 6 -2.74 1.56 2.18
C LEU A 6 -2.64 3.06 2.49
N TYR A 7 -3.77 3.69 2.77
CA TYR A 7 -3.80 5.09 3.22
C TYR A 7 -4.02 5.14 4.72
N VAL A 8 -3.11 5.84 5.42
CA VAL A 8 -3.16 6.02 6.86
C VAL A 8 -3.21 7.52 7.16
N LEU A 9 -4.24 7.96 7.87
CA LEU A 9 -4.33 9.33 8.39
C LEU A 9 -3.75 9.37 9.80
N LEU A 10 -2.73 10.20 10.01
CA LEU A 10 -2.24 10.59 11.32
C LEU A 10 -2.83 11.93 11.70
N LEU A 11 -3.36 12.05 12.92
CA LEU A 11 -3.84 13.31 13.47
C LEU A 11 -2.98 13.72 14.66
N GLY A 12 -2.39 14.89 14.62
CA GLY A 12 -1.52 15.41 15.65
C GLY A 12 -0.08 14.86 15.61
N ALA A 13 0.73 15.24 16.61
CA ALA A 13 2.15 14.88 16.71
C ALA A 13 2.59 14.36 18.10
N ASP A 14 1.72 14.40 19.12
CA ASP A 14 2.06 13.96 20.48
C ASP A 14 1.63 12.51 20.77
N ASP A 15 0.31 12.24 20.71
CA ASP A 15 -0.29 10.91 20.82
C ASP A 15 -0.64 10.27 19.47
N PHE A 16 -0.65 11.10 18.43
CA PHE A 16 -1.07 10.85 17.05
C PHE A 16 -1.91 9.59 16.78
N PRO A 17 -3.24 9.63 17.01
CA PRO A 17 -4.09 8.55 16.55
C PRO A 17 -3.94 8.33 15.04
N ALA A 18 -3.84 7.05 14.67
CA ALA A 18 -3.69 6.60 13.30
C ALA A 18 -4.97 5.91 12.82
N PHE A 19 -5.45 6.30 11.65
CA PHE A 19 -6.65 5.75 11.04
C PHE A 19 -6.29 5.11 9.71
N LEU A 20 -6.38 3.78 9.66
CA LEU A 20 -6.20 3.01 8.43
C LEU A 20 -7.51 3.02 7.62
N SER A 21 -7.45 3.54 6.40
CA SER A 21 -8.56 3.49 5.46
C SER A 21 -8.91 2.05 5.11
N LYS A 22 -10.22 1.74 5.07
CA LYS A 22 -10.72 0.45 4.54
C LYS A 22 -10.57 0.34 3.02
N GLU A 23 -10.33 1.46 2.35
CA GLU A 23 -9.96 1.49 0.94
C GLU A 23 -8.49 1.82 0.69
N GLY A 24 -8.01 1.35 -0.45
CA GLY A 24 -6.63 1.44 -0.89
C GLY A 24 -6.49 0.99 -2.33
N LEU A 25 -5.26 0.73 -2.77
CA LEU A 25 -5.01 0.21 -4.12
C LEU A 25 -4.24 -1.10 -4.04
N ALA A 26 -4.64 -2.09 -4.82
CA ALA A 26 -3.80 -3.23 -5.18
C ALA A 26 -3.18 -2.95 -6.56
N ARG A 27 -1.85 -2.91 -6.62
CA ARG A 27 -1.08 -2.58 -7.83
C ARG A 27 -0.40 -3.84 -8.35
N PHE A 28 -0.83 -4.33 -9.50
CA PHE A 28 -0.33 -5.57 -10.09
C PHE A 28 0.74 -5.26 -11.14
N CYS A 29 1.76 -6.11 -11.21
CA CYS A 29 2.68 -6.13 -12.34
C CYS A 29 1.91 -6.46 -13.62
N THR A 30 2.26 -5.82 -14.74
CA THR A 30 1.68 -6.14 -16.05
C THR A 30 2.22 -7.43 -16.65
N VAL A 31 3.39 -7.88 -16.19
CA VAL A 31 4.03 -9.13 -16.60
C VAL A 31 3.84 -10.21 -15.54
N LYS A 32 3.55 -11.45 -15.97
CA LYS A 32 3.43 -12.60 -15.07
C LYS A 32 4.77 -12.85 -14.36
N TYR A 33 4.73 -12.96 -13.04
CA TYR A 33 5.91 -13.21 -12.22
C TYR A 33 6.60 -14.52 -12.59
N ALA A 34 7.93 -14.49 -12.65
CA ALA A 34 8.81 -15.65 -12.72
C ALA A 34 9.91 -15.52 -11.65
N PRO A 35 10.42 -16.63 -11.06
CA PRO A 35 11.51 -16.56 -10.09
C PRO A 35 12.76 -15.83 -10.64
N PRO A 36 13.50 -15.07 -9.80
CA PRO A 36 14.68 -14.35 -10.24
C PRO A 36 15.76 -15.31 -10.76
N SER A 37 16.31 -14.99 -11.92
CA SER A 37 17.41 -15.69 -12.57
C SER A 37 18.23 -14.68 -13.39
N SER A 38 19.43 -15.06 -13.81
CA SER A 38 20.26 -14.21 -14.69
C SER A 38 19.56 -13.79 -15.99
N LYS A 39 18.54 -14.54 -16.44
CA LYS A 39 17.74 -14.26 -17.64
C LYS A 39 16.51 -13.42 -17.38
N THR A 40 15.95 -13.47 -16.17
CA THR A 40 14.68 -12.80 -15.84
C THR A 40 14.89 -11.46 -15.14
N LEU A 41 16.01 -11.24 -14.47
CA LEU A 41 16.31 -9.98 -13.75
C LEU A 41 16.31 -8.71 -14.64
N ALA A 42 16.52 -8.86 -15.96
CA ALA A 42 16.41 -7.75 -16.90
C ALA A 42 14.96 -7.30 -17.13
N GLU A 43 13.97 -8.16 -16.88
CA GLU A 43 12.54 -7.86 -17.04
C GLU A 43 11.96 -7.24 -15.75
N VAL A 44 12.32 -5.97 -15.53
CA VAL A 44 11.99 -5.23 -14.31
C VAL A 44 10.47 -5.12 -14.09
N ARG A 45 9.66 -5.12 -15.16
CA ARG A 45 8.18 -5.04 -15.09
C ARG A 45 7.52 -6.27 -14.48
N GLY A 46 8.23 -7.40 -14.39
CA GLY A 46 7.77 -8.59 -13.66
C GLY A 46 7.95 -8.52 -12.14
N TYR A 47 8.76 -7.57 -11.66
CA TYR A 47 9.20 -7.47 -10.27
C TYR A 47 8.86 -6.13 -9.59
N LEU A 48 8.71 -5.06 -10.37
CA LEU A 48 8.35 -3.74 -9.86
C LEU A 48 6.90 -3.40 -10.19
N THR A 49 6.12 -3.17 -9.15
CA THR A 49 4.70 -2.84 -9.19
C THR A 49 4.43 -1.34 -9.28
N ASN A 50 5.47 -0.49 -9.35
CA ASN A 50 5.34 0.96 -9.43
C ASN A 50 4.46 1.35 -10.61
N TYR A 51 3.42 2.13 -10.33
CA TYR A 51 2.47 2.60 -11.35
C TYR A 51 3.17 3.38 -12.48
N ALA A 52 4.15 4.24 -12.14
CA ALA A 52 4.90 5.02 -13.13
C ALA A 52 5.66 4.15 -14.15
N LEU A 53 6.08 2.94 -13.74
CA LEU A 53 6.77 1.99 -14.63
C LEU A 53 5.80 1.18 -15.49
N ASN A 54 4.62 0.88 -14.95
CA ASN A 54 3.64 -0.01 -15.58
C ASN A 54 2.60 0.75 -16.45
N LYS A 55 2.30 2.03 -16.19
CA LYS A 55 1.29 2.83 -16.93
C LYS A 55 1.56 2.91 -18.44
N GLY A 56 2.84 2.84 -18.85
CA GLY A 56 3.26 2.93 -20.25
C GLY A 56 3.50 1.58 -20.94
N ALA A 57 3.16 0.45 -20.31
CA ALA A 57 3.23 -0.86 -20.95
C ALA A 57 1.95 -1.12 -21.76
N ASP A 58 2.08 -1.74 -22.94
CA ASP A 58 0.93 -2.08 -23.80
C ASP A 58 -0.04 -3.06 -23.10
N GLU A 59 0.48 -3.84 -22.15
CA GLU A 59 -0.27 -4.79 -21.33
C GLU A 59 -0.94 -4.15 -20.09
N PHE A 60 -0.86 -2.82 -19.93
CA PHE A 60 -1.51 -2.12 -18.83
C PHE A 60 -3.03 -2.07 -19.06
N VAL A 61 -3.74 -3.00 -18.43
CA VAL A 61 -5.21 -3.01 -18.47
C VAL A 61 -5.73 -2.01 -17.45
N ARG A 62 -6.24 -0.87 -17.94
CA ARG A 62 -7.18 -0.04 -17.19
C ARG A 62 -8.53 -0.71 -17.23
N SER A 63 -9.11 -0.93 -16.06
CA SER A 63 -10.53 -1.16 -15.97
C SER A 63 -11.16 0.04 -15.27
N ASP A 64 -12.15 0.63 -15.93
CA ASP A 64 -12.97 1.71 -15.36
C ASP A 64 -14.02 1.14 -14.38
N ASP A 65 -14.13 -0.19 -14.28
CA ASP A 65 -14.96 -0.87 -13.30
C ASP A 65 -14.16 -1.18 -12.03
N VAL A 66 -14.59 -0.57 -10.92
CA VAL A 66 -14.01 -0.74 -9.58
C VAL A 66 -14.10 -2.20 -9.11
N HIS A 67 -15.01 -2.99 -9.69
CA HIS A 67 -15.20 -4.41 -9.39
C HIS A 67 -14.44 -5.36 -10.33
N ALA A 68 -13.74 -4.85 -11.35
CA ALA A 68 -13.07 -5.70 -12.30
C ALA A 68 -11.85 -6.43 -11.70
N SER A 69 -11.77 -7.72 -12.00
CA SER A 69 -10.70 -8.64 -11.58
C SER A 69 -9.57 -8.77 -12.60
N GLU A 70 -9.48 -7.88 -13.59
CA GLU A 70 -8.50 -7.97 -14.69
C GLU A 70 -7.61 -6.72 -14.84
N GLY A 71 -7.87 -5.66 -14.09
CA GLY A 71 -7.07 -4.43 -14.13
C GLY A 71 -5.75 -4.52 -13.38
N SER A 72 -4.74 -3.79 -13.86
CA SER A 72 -3.41 -3.65 -13.22
C SER A 72 -3.42 -2.73 -11.98
N LYS A 73 -4.54 -2.03 -11.76
CA LYS A 73 -4.85 -1.24 -10.56
C LYS A 73 -6.27 -1.62 -10.13
N ARG A 74 -6.43 -2.14 -8.92
CA ARG A 74 -7.73 -2.53 -8.34
C ARG A 74 -7.93 -1.86 -7.00
N SER A 75 -9.18 -1.72 -6.56
CA SER A 75 -9.45 -1.31 -5.18
C SER A 75 -9.02 -2.40 -4.19
N LEU A 76 -8.65 -1.98 -2.99
CA LEU A 76 -8.32 -2.91 -1.92
C LEU A 76 -9.54 -3.78 -1.56
N ALA A 77 -10.75 -3.20 -1.53
CA ALA A 77 -11.96 -3.97 -1.24
C ALA A 77 -12.28 -5.02 -2.29
N SER A 78 -12.03 -4.74 -3.58
CA SER A 78 -12.20 -5.73 -4.65
C SER A 78 -11.25 -6.91 -4.46
N LEU A 79 -9.97 -6.64 -4.15
CA LEU A 79 -9.00 -7.69 -3.82
C LEU A 79 -9.43 -8.50 -2.58
N MET A 80 -9.87 -7.83 -1.51
CA MET A 80 -10.34 -8.52 -0.30
C MET A 80 -11.53 -9.45 -0.61
N THR A 81 -12.48 -8.97 -1.42
CA THR A 81 -13.63 -9.78 -1.86
C THR A 81 -13.15 -10.99 -2.67
N GLU A 82 -12.20 -10.81 -3.59
CA GLU A 82 -11.61 -11.90 -4.38
C GLU A 82 -10.91 -12.95 -3.50
N LEU A 83 -10.12 -12.50 -2.52
CA LEU A 83 -9.41 -13.36 -1.57
C LEU A 83 -10.40 -14.17 -0.70
N ALA A 84 -11.43 -13.52 -0.18
CA ALA A 84 -12.49 -14.19 0.58
C ALA A 84 -13.20 -15.25 -0.27
N ARG A 85 -13.52 -14.93 -1.54
CA ARG A 85 -14.14 -15.88 -2.48
C ARG A 85 -13.25 -17.09 -2.79
N LYS A 86 -11.93 -16.93 -2.69
CA LYS A 86 -10.92 -17.99 -2.83
C LYS A 86 -10.70 -18.79 -1.53
N GLY A 87 -11.44 -18.48 -0.46
CA GLY A 87 -11.38 -19.20 0.81
C GLY A 87 -10.29 -18.71 1.77
N HIS A 88 -9.69 -17.54 1.51
CA HIS A 88 -8.73 -16.95 2.43
C HIS A 88 -9.41 -16.20 3.57
N ASP A 89 -8.80 -16.23 4.75
CA ASP A 89 -9.23 -15.47 5.93
C ASP A 89 -8.79 -14.01 5.81
N VAL A 90 -9.71 -13.17 5.34
CA VAL A 90 -9.48 -11.73 5.13
C VAL A 90 -9.51 -10.92 6.42
N ASP A 91 -10.21 -11.38 7.46
CA ASP A 91 -10.25 -10.71 8.77
C ASP A 91 -8.91 -10.87 9.48
N ALA A 92 -8.31 -12.06 9.40
CA ALA A 92 -6.95 -12.29 9.87
C ALA A 92 -5.94 -11.45 9.08
N LEU A 93 -6.12 -11.28 7.76
CA LEU A 93 -5.27 -10.39 6.96
C LEU A 93 -5.40 -8.93 7.41
N TRP A 94 -6.62 -8.41 7.60
CA TRP A 94 -6.83 -7.06 8.14
C TRP A 94 -6.17 -6.85 9.48
N THR A 95 -6.30 -7.81 10.41
CA THR A 95 -5.64 -7.76 11.72
C THR A 95 -4.12 -7.67 11.58
N ARG A 96 -3.53 -8.41 10.62
CA ARG A 96 -2.08 -8.33 10.34
C ARG A 96 -1.67 -6.97 9.75
N LEU A 97 -2.48 -6.38 8.87
CA LEU A 97 -2.23 -5.07 8.28
C LEU A 97 -2.33 -3.95 9.33
N GLU A 98 -3.37 -3.98 10.17
CA GLU A 98 -3.56 -3.03 11.27
C GLU A 98 -2.36 -3.08 12.24
N ARG A 99 -1.92 -4.29 12.62
CA ARG A 99 -0.73 -4.47 13.48
C ARG A 99 0.56 -3.97 12.82
N LEU A 100 0.71 -4.14 11.51
CA LEU A 100 1.87 -3.63 10.77
C LEU A 100 1.88 -2.10 10.81
N VAL A 101 0.74 -1.46 10.52
CA VAL A 101 0.60 0.01 10.57
C VAL A 101 0.88 0.52 11.99
N ASP A 102 0.25 -0.04 13.01
CA ASP A 102 0.43 0.34 14.41
C ASP A 102 1.90 0.31 14.84
N ARG A 103 2.62 -0.79 14.53
CA ARG A 103 4.04 -0.92 14.88
C ARG A 103 4.92 0.10 14.18
N THR A 104 4.68 0.34 12.90
CA THR A 104 5.46 1.31 12.13
C THR A 104 5.22 2.73 12.62
N ILE A 105 3.96 3.10 12.86
CA ILE A 105 3.59 4.39 13.43
C ILE A 105 4.18 4.56 14.83
N GLY A 106 4.12 3.53 15.67
CA GLY A 106 4.77 3.50 16.98
C GLY A 106 6.29 3.75 16.89
N ALA A 107 6.97 3.14 15.91
CA ALA A 107 8.39 3.36 15.67
C ALA A 107 8.71 4.79 15.18
N MET A 108 7.80 5.43 14.44
CA MET A 108 7.96 6.79 13.93
C MET A 108 7.62 7.89 14.94
N ARG A 109 7.11 7.52 16.14
CA ARG A 109 6.63 8.44 17.17
C ARG A 109 7.52 9.64 17.44
N HIS A 110 8.78 9.36 17.74
CA HIS A 110 9.73 10.40 18.10
C HIS A 110 10.08 11.28 16.91
N ALA A 111 10.26 10.70 15.72
CA ALA A 111 10.55 11.46 14.51
C ALA A 111 9.41 12.42 14.14
N VAL A 112 8.14 12.01 14.29
CA VAL A 112 6.98 12.87 14.05
C VAL A 112 6.92 14.02 15.06
N ARG A 113 7.15 13.73 16.34
CA ARG A 113 7.19 14.74 17.41
C ARG A 113 8.31 15.76 17.17
N ASP A 114 9.52 15.28 16.88
CA ASP A 114 10.69 16.12 16.63
C ASP A 114 10.48 17.01 15.39
N ALA A 115 9.87 16.47 14.33
CA ALA A 115 9.51 17.24 13.16
C ALA A 115 8.48 18.34 13.47
N ALA A 116 7.45 18.06 14.28
CA ALA A 116 6.48 19.08 14.69
C ALA A 116 7.14 20.20 15.50
N VAL A 117 8.02 19.85 16.44
CA VAL A 117 8.81 20.82 17.24
C VAL A 117 9.69 21.67 16.33
N ALA A 118 10.44 21.06 15.42
CA ALA A 118 11.31 21.76 14.48
C ALA A 118 10.54 22.74 13.58
N ASN A 119 9.32 22.38 13.17
CA ASN A 119 8.44 23.22 12.37
C ASN A 119 7.62 24.22 13.20
N ARG A 120 7.79 24.27 14.53
CA ARG A 120 6.98 25.09 15.47
C ARG A 120 5.48 24.87 15.28
N ALA A 121 5.09 23.66 14.87
CA ALA A 121 3.71 23.30 14.67
C ALA A 121 3.06 23.00 16.01
N HIS A 122 1.81 23.43 16.20
CA HIS A 122 1.05 23.03 17.38
C HIS A 122 0.76 21.52 17.27
N PRO A 123 1.12 20.68 18.26
CA PRO A 123 1.02 19.23 18.15
C PRO A 123 -0.38 18.72 17.84
N GLU A 124 -1.44 19.43 18.22
CA GLU A 124 -2.83 19.05 17.94
C GLU A 124 -3.34 19.53 16.57
N MET A 125 -2.60 20.44 15.91
CA MET A 125 -2.99 21.05 14.63
C MET A 125 -2.29 20.41 13.43
N CYS A 126 -1.53 19.34 13.66
CA CYS A 126 -0.85 18.60 12.59
C CYS A 126 -1.76 17.51 12.05
N PHE A 127 -1.68 17.20 10.77
CA PHE A 127 -2.17 15.94 10.22
C PHE A 127 -1.30 15.52 9.06
N GLN A 128 -1.28 14.22 8.77
CA GLN A 128 -0.53 13.69 7.64
C GLN A 128 -1.27 12.49 7.05
N VAL A 129 -1.46 12.49 5.74
CA VAL A 129 -1.86 11.29 5.00
C VAL A 129 -0.59 10.58 4.56
N LEU A 130 -0.43 9.33 4.98
CA LEU A 130 0.68 8.46 4.63
C LEU A 130 0.23 7.36 3.68
N GLY A 131 1.08 7.01 2.72
CA GLY A 131 0.91 5.86 1.85
C GLY A 131 1.84 4.73 2.26
N PHE A 132 1.29 3.63 2.77
CA PHE A 132 2.07 2.45 3.10
C PHE A 132 2.07 1.50 1.91
N ASP A 133 3.26 1.11 1.48
CA ASP A 133 3.43 0.13 0.41
C ASP A 133 3.77 -1.22 1.06
N VAL A 134 2.88 -2.20 0.89
CA VAL A 134 2.93 -3.48 1.58
C VAL A 134 2.88 -4.61 0.58
N MET A 135 3.80 -5.56 0.67
CA MET A 135 3.78 -6.80 -0.11
C MET A 135 3.21 -7.94 0.71
N LEU A 136 2.41 -8.80 0.08
CA LEU A 136 1.95 -10.05 0.69
C LEU A 136 2.77 -11.22 0.14
N ASP A 137 3.17 -12.15 1.01
CA ASP A 137 3.68 -13.45 0.58
C ASP A 137 2.55 -14.44 0.25
N GLU A 138 2.92 -15.65 -0.18
CA GLU A 138 1.98 -16.72 -0.52
C GLU A 138 1.07 -17.16 0.64
N ASN A 139 1.43 -16.85 1.88
CA ASN A 139 0.65 -17.12 3.08
C ASN A 139 -0.16 -15.91 3.56
N LEU A 140 -0.26 -14.85 2.73
CA LEU A 140 -0.90 -13.58 3.06
C LEU A 140 -0.29 -12.92 4.31
N LYS A 141 1.00 -13.11 4.54
CA LYS A 141 1.74 -12.35 5.56
C LYS A 141 2.21 -11.03 4.94
N PRO A 142 1.90 -9.89 5.59
CA PRO A 142 2.29 -8.59 5.06
C PRO A 142 3.73 -8.21 5.45
N TYR A 143 4.44 -7.60 4.51
CA TYR A 143 5.77 -7.02 4.66
C TYR A 143 5.73 -5.56 4.23
N LEU A 144 6.18 -4.67 5.11
CA LEU A 144 6.31 -3.26 4.77
C LEU A 144 7.48 -3.08 3.80
N LEU A 145 7.24 -2.39 2.69
CA LEU A 145 8.28 -1.99 1.74
C LEU A 145 8.74 -0.56 2.03
N GLU A 146 7.81 0.38 2.06
CA GLU A 146 8.08 1.79 2.30
C GLU A 146 6.87 2.54 2.87
N VAL A 147 7.14 3.72 3.44
CA VAL A 147 6.12 4.68 3.88
C VAL A 147 6.33 5.99 3.15
N ASN A 148 5.33 6.41 2.39
CA ASN A 148 5.32 7.63 1.60
C ASN A 148 4.66 8.77 2.37
N SER A 149 5.36 9.89 2.54
CA SER A 149 4.84 11.11 3.18
C SER A 149 4.00 11.98 2.25
N SER A 150 3.97 11.71 0.95
CA SER A 150 3.13 12.42 -0.02
C SER A 150 2.56 11.43 -1.04
N PRO A 151 1.62 10.56 -0.61
CA PRO A 151 1.02 9.61 -1.53
C PRO A 151 0.18 10.34 -2.59
N SER A 152 0.25 9.88 -3.84
CA SER A 152 -0.64 10.40 -4.89
C SER A 152 -2.09 10.09 -4.54
N LEU A 153 -2.93 11.13 -4.53
CA LEU A 153 -4.39 11.05 -4.41
C LEU A 153 -5.10 11.34 -5.73
N ALA A 154 -4.35 11.33 -6.84
CA ALA A 154 -4.89 11.63 -8.15
C ALA A 154 -5.89 10.54 -8.59
N ILE A 155 -7.02 10.99 -9.13
CA ILE A 155 -8.10 10.15 -9.66
C ILE A 155 -7.86 9.99 -11.17
N ASP A 156 -6.79 9.24 -11.49
CA ASP A 156 -6.38 8.94 -12.86
C ASP A 156 -7.18 7.79 -13.46
#